data_AF-A0A1M6CEX8-F1
#
_entry.id   AF-A0A1M6CEX8-F1
#
_cell.length_a   1.000
_cell.length_b   1.000
_cell.length_c   1.000
_cell.angle_alpha   90.00
_cell.angle_beta   90.00
_cell.angle_gamma   90.00
#
_symmetry.space_group_name_H-M   'P 1'
#
loop_
_entity.id
_entity.type
_entity.pdbx_description
1 polymer ?
#
loop_
_entity_poly.entity_id
_entity_poly.type
_entity_poly.pdbx_seq_one_letter_code
_entity_poly.pdbx_strand_id
1 'polypeptide(L)'
;MYNMSIIKADIAIKQGEKLIKTDEKTVQLKAASENSSFTDEILLNYEKLAETIILKAKKESEDIISKALSEAHLIEQEAYEKGYHQGQQNGYEDGYKESYEVNIEKAKVEAAQINDEAMYLLNSAKEVYEEYLKSKEKEIIELSVKMAESILREKLERDQGLNKLIFEAIEISKKSKSYIIKCHPVHIDSIKEKVETWKHMLALNAELFVIEDLTTEPGNVVIEKENGKIQLGMDISMEKLKQAFGV
;
A
#
# COMPACT_ATOMS: atom_id res chain seq x y z
N MET A 1 -36.38 -16.62 -24.50
CA MET A 1 -37.25 -17.81 -24.32
C MET A 1 -38.60 -17.52 -24.99
N TYR A 2 -38.80 -18.01 -26.21
CA TYR A 2 -40.12 -17.99 -26.84
C TYR A 2 -40.77 -19.35 -26.63
N ASN A 3 -41.83 -19.36 -25.83
CA ASN A 3 -42.60 -20.55 -25.46
C ASN A 3 -43.66 -20.76 -26.55
N MET A 4 -43.52 -21.79 -27.38
CA MET A 4 -44.51 -22.08 -28.43
C MET A 4 -45.34 -23.30 -28.03
N SER A 5 -46.53 -23.01 -27.49
CA SER A 5 -47.51 -23.98 -27.03
C SER A 5 -48.08 -24.77 -28.22
N ILE A 6 -47.96 -26.09 -28.16
CA ILE A 6 -48.58 -27.01 -29.13
C ILE A 6 -50.06 -27.12 -28.81
N ILE A 7 -50.93 -26.64 -29.71
CA ILE A 7 -52.37 -26.88 -29.63
C ILE A 7 -52.66 -28.21 -30.31
N LYS A 8 -52.80 -29.28 -29.52
CA LYS A 8 -53.44 -30.53 -29.98
C LYS A 8 -54.95 -30.31 -29.94
N ALA A 9 -55.58 -30.12 -31.10
CA ALA A 9 -57.02 -30.16 -31.22
C ALA A 9 -57.47 -31.62 -31.40
N ASP A 10 -57.97 -32.25 -30.34
CA ASP A 10 -58.40 -33.66 -30.28
C ASP A 10 -59.79 -33.93 -30.88
N ILE A 11 -60.33 -33.04 -31.73
CA ILE A 11 -61.70 -33.23 -32.27
C ILE A 11 -61.74 -32.75 -33.73
N ALA A 12 -61.65 -33.70 -34.67
CA ALA A 12 -62.08 -33.47 -36.05
C ALA A 12 -63.61 -33.54 -36.10
N ILE A 13 -64.26 -32.41 -36.35
CA ILE A 13 -65.71 -32.34 -36.54
C ILE A 13 -66.05 -33.00 -37.88
N LYS A 14 -66.76 -34.14 -37.84
CA LYS A 14 -67.18 -34.93 -39.01
C LYS A 14 -68.17 -34.13 -39.87
N GLN A 15 -67.67 -33.32 -40.81
CA GLN A 15 -68.52 -32.63 -41.81
C GLN A 15 -68.87 -33.57 -42.97
N GLY A 16 -69.92 -34.38 -42.76
CA GLY A 16 -70.75 -34.94 -43.84
C GLY A 16 -70.14 -36.06 -44.70
N GLU A 17 -70.91 -37.12 -44.92
CA GLU A 17 -70.58 -38.15 -45.90
C GLU A 17 -71.09 -37.73 -47.28
N LYS A 18 -70.17 -37.49 -48.23
CA LYS A 18 -70.55 -37.22 -49.62
C LYS A 18 -70.66 -38.56 -50.35
N LEU A 19 -71.89 -38.97 -50.66
CA LEU A 19 -72.15 -40.17 -51.47
C LEU A 19 -71.51 -40.00 -52.85
N ILE A 20 -70.52 -40.83 -53.18
CA ILE A 20 -70.00 -40.92 -54.55
C ILE A 20 -71.03 -41.72 -55.34
N LYS A 21 -71.81 -41.05 -56.19
CA LYS A 21 -72.61 -41.72 -57.22
C LYS A 21 -71.70 -42.01 -58.41
N THR A 22 -71.37 -43.27 -58.60
CA THR A 22 -70.67 -43.76 -59.78
C THR A 22 -71.72 -44.21 -60.80
N ASP A 23 -71.80 -43.55 -61.95
CA ASP A 23 -72.56 -44.06 -63.09
C ASP A 23 -71.76 -45.22 -63.72
N GLU A 24 -72.15 -46.46 -63.42
CA GLU A 24 -71.64 -47.64 -64.12
C GLU A 24 -72.13 -47.63 -65.57
N LYS A 25 -71.28 -47.17 -66.49
CA LYS A 25 -71.44 -47.49 -67.91
C LYS A 25 -70.98 -48.92 -68.16
N THR A 26 -71.93 -49.85 -68.18
CA THR A 26 -71.73 -51.22 -68.63
C THR A 26 -71.47 -51.23 -70.13
N VAL A 27 -70.20 -51.42 -70.54
CA VAL A 27 -69.84 -51.64 -71.94
C VAL A 27 -69.98 -53.13 -72.23
N GLN A 28 -70.96 -53.49 -73.08
CA GLN A 28 -71.06 -54.84 -73.64
C GLN A 28 -69.87 -55.08 -74.59
N LEU A 29 -68.94 -55.96 -74.20
CA LEU A 29 -67.89 -56.46 -75.07
C LEU A 29 -68.51 -57.43 -76.08
N LYS A 30 -68.70 -56.96 -77.31
CA LYS A 30 -68.93 -57.82 -78.48
C LYS A 30 -67.64 -58.61 -78.74
N ALA A 31 -67.76 -59.93 -78.74
CA ALA A 31 -66.73 -60.82 -79.26
C ALA A 31 -66.47 -60.48 -80.74
N ALA A 32 -65.23 -60.14 -81.06
CA ALA A 32 -64.71 -60.13 -82.41
C ALA A 32 -63.30 -60.74 -82.39
N SER A 33 -63.18 -61.74 -83.23
CA SER A 33 -62.05 -62.62 -83.50
C SER A 33 -60.77 -61.92 -83.96
N GLU A 34 -59.64 -62.50 -83.55
CA GLU A 34 -58.37 -62.63 -84.29
C GLU A 34 -57.76 -61.35 -84.88
N ASN A 35 -56.78 -60.78 -84.16
CA ASN A 35 -55.53 -60.29 -84.75
C ASN A 35 -54.49 -60.03 -83.64
N SER A 36 -53.50 -60.92 -83.55
CA SER A 36 -52.41 -60.93 -82.56
C SER A 36 -51.37 -59.82 -82.73
N SER A 37 -51.57 -58.83 -83.61
CA SER A 37 -50.62 -57.74 -83.85
C SER A 37 -51.03 -56.37 -83.28
N PHE A 38 -52.32 -56.13 -82.99
CA PHE A 38 -52.82 -54.83 -82.53
C PHE A 38 -52.78 -54.66 -81.01
N THR A 39 -52.82 -55.76 -80.26
CA THR A 39 -52.77 -55.76 -78.78
C THR A 39 -51.37 -55.49 -78.25
N ASP A 40 -50.35 -55.96 -78.97
CA ASP A 40 -48.93 -55.78 -78.61
C ASP A 40 -48.47 -54.32 -78.77
N GLU A 41 -48.99 -53.59 -79.76
CA GLU A 41 -48.63 -52.18 -80.02
C GLU A 41 -49.18 -51.23 -78.95
N ILE A 42 -50.39 -51.50 -78.44
CA ILE A 42 -50.99 -50.74 -77.33
C ILE A 42 -50.26 -51.04 -76.02
N LEU A 43 -49.96 -52.31 -75.74
CA LEU A 43 -49.21 -52.70 -74.54
C LEU A 43 -47.81 -52.08 -74.52
N LEU A 44 -47.09 -52.11 -75.65
CA LEU A 44 -45.78 -51.47 -75.81
C LEU A 44 -45.81 -49.96 -75.58
N ASN A 45 -46.89 -49.27 -75.97
CA ASN A 45 -47.06 -47.84 -75.71
C ASN A 45 -47.33 -47.53 -74.23
N TYR A 46 -48.08 -48.37 -73.51
CA TYR A 46 -48.28 -48.21 -72.07
C TYR A 46 -47.01 -48.55 -71.27
N GLU A 47 -46.24 -49.55 -71.70
CA GLU A 47 -44.92 -49.86 -71.12
C GLU A 47 -43.96 -48.68 -71.26
N LYS A 48 -43.86 -48.09 -72.46
CA LYS A 48 -43.06 -46.87 -72.70
C LYS A 48 -43.53 -45.68 -71.85
N LEU A 49 -44.84 -45.51 -71.67
CA LEU A 49 -45.39 -44.45 -70.82
C LEU A 49 -45.06 -44.67 -69.34
N ALA A 50 -45.19 -45.90 -68.84
CA ALA A 50 -44.83 -46.27 -67.47
C ALA A 50 -43.33 -46.09 -67.22
N GLU A 51 -42.49 -46.51 -68.18
CA GLU A 51 -41.04 -46.29 -68.13
C GLU A 51 -40.70 -44.80 -68.08
N THR A 52 -41.38 -43.98 -68.89
CA THR A 52 -41.20 -42.52 -68.89
C THR A 52 -41.60 -41.89 -67.55
N ILE A 53 -42.71 -42.34 -66.93
CA ILE A 53 -43.15 -41.85 -65.62
C ILE A 53 -42.14 -42.24 -64.53
N ILE A 54 -41.66 -43.49 -64.51
CA ILE A 54 -40.66 -43.96 -63.56
C ILE A 54 -39.35 -43.19 -63.73
N LEU A 55 -38.91 -42.97 -64.97
CA LEU A 55 -37.69 -42.23 -65.28
C LEU A 55 -37.82 -40.76 -64.86
N LYS A 56 -38.97 -40.14 -65.08
CA LYS A 56 -39.26 -38.78 -64.62
C LYS A 56 -39.29 -38.68 -63.09
N ALA A 57 -39.96 -39.62 -62.40
CA ALA A 57 -40.02 -39.64 -60.94
C ALA A 57 -38.63 -39.89 -60.30
N LYS A 58 -37.80 -40.74 -60.92
CA LYS A 58 -36.40 -40.94 -60.50
C LYS A 58 -35.60 -39.65 -60.65
N LYS A 59 -35.70 -38.98 -61.81
CA LYS A 59 -35.04 -37.70 -62.04
C LYS A 59 -35.48 -36.62 -61.06
N GLU A 60 -36.78 -36.50 -60.80
CA GLU A 60 -37.32 -35.56 -59.81
C GLU A 60 -36.83 -35.89 -58.39
N SER A 61 -36.76 -37.17 -58.03
CA SER A 61 -36.20 -37.60 -56.73
C SER A 61 -34.71 -37.27 -56.62
N GLU A 62 -33.93 -37.50 -57.67
CA GLU A 62 -32.51 -37.16 -57.71
C GLU A 62 -32.31 -35.64 -57.59
N ASP A 63 -33.13 -34.84 -58.29
CA ASP A 63 -33.11 -33.38 -58.20
C ASP A 63 -33.46 -32.89 -56.77
N ILE A 64 -34.44 -33.52 -56.11
CA ILE A 64 -34.81 -33.19 -54.72
C ILE A 64 -33.67 -33.53 -53.77
N ILE A 65 -33.07 -34.71 -53.89
CA ILE A 65 -31.95 -35.14 -53.04
C ILE A 65 -30.74 -34.22 -53.27
N SER A 66 -30.43 -33.90 -54.52
CA SER A 66 -29.33 -32.99 -54.85
C SER A 66 -29.56 -31.59 -54.28
N LYS A 67 -30.79 -31.06 -54.32
CA LYS A 67 -31.14 -29.77 -53.71
C LYS A 67 -31.02 -29.83 -52.19
N ALA A 68 -31.59 -30.86 -51.56
CA ALA A 68 -31.53 -31.03 -50.11
C ALA A 68 -30.09 -31.15 -49.59
N LEU A 69 -29.21 -31.87 -50.31
CA LEU A 69 -27.78 -31.96 -49.97
C LEU A 69 -27.06 -30.62 -50.14
N SER A 70 -27.33 -29.89 -51.22
CA SER A 70 -26.75 -28.57 -51.44
C SER A 70 -27.20 -27.56 -50.38
N GLU A 71 -28.48 -27.57 -50.02
CA GLU A 71 -29.04 -26.73 -48.96
C GLU A 71 -28.47 -27.11 -47.58
N ALA A 72 -28.36 -28.40 -47.28
CA ALA A 72 -27.76 -28.87 -46.03
C ALA A 72 -26.30 -28.41 -45.90
N HIS A 73 -25.52 -28.48 -46.97
CA HIS A 73 -24.13 -28.02 -46.98
C HIS A 73 -24.00 -26.51 -46.80
N LEU A 74 -24.88 -25.74 -47.46
CA LEU A 74 -24.96 -24.28 -47.28
C LEU A 74 -25.30 -23.92 -45.82
N ILE A 75 -26.29 -24.59 -45.23
CA ILE A 75 -26.69 -24.39 -43.84
C ILE A 75 -25.54 -24.74 -42.88
N GLU A 76 -24.83 -25.84 -43.14
CA GLU A 76 -23.68 -26.26 -42.34
C GLU A 76 -22.54 -25.22 -42.40
N GLN A 77 -22.20 -24.75 -43.61
CA GLN A 77 -21.17 -23.74 -43.80
C GLN A 77 -21.56 -22.42 -43.12
N GLU A 78 -22.80 -21.96 -43.30
CA GLU A 78 -23.27 -20.73 -42.65
C GLU A 78 -23.29 -20.86 -41.13
N ALA A 79 -23.73 -22.01 -40.59
CA ALA A 79 -23.77 -22.25 -39.16
C ALA A 79 -22.34 -22.30 -38.58
N TYR A 80 -21.40 -22.91 -39.29
CA TYR A 80 -19.99 -22.95 -38.91
C TYR A 80 -19.38 -21.55 -38.91
N GLU A 81 -19.55 -20.77 -39.97
CA GLU A 81 -19.02 -19.40 -40.06
C GLU A 81 -19.63 -18.49 -38.98
N LYS A 82 -20.96 -18.53 -38.80
CA LYS A 82 -21.64 -17.77 -37.74
C LYS A 82 -21.15 -18.18 -36.34
N GLY A 83 -21.05 -19.48 -36.08
CA GLY A 83 -20.58 -20.01 -34.79
C GLY A 83 -19.12 -19.68 -34.53
N TYR A 84 -18.26 -19.74 -35.54
CA TYR A 84 -16.85 -19.36 -35.45
C TYR A 84 -16.69 -17.87 -35.15
N HIS A 85 -17.35 -17.00 -35.91
CA HIS A 85 -17.30 -15.55 -35.69
C HIS A 85 -17.86 -15.16 -34.32
N GLN A 86 -19.00 -15.74 -33.93
CA GLN A 86 -19.59 -15.48 -32.61
C GLN A 86 -18.69 -16.00 -31.48
N GLY A 87 -18.12 -17.20 -31.62
CA GLY A 87 -17.20 -17.78 -30.64
C GLY A 87 -15.92 -16.96 -30.50
N GLN A 88 -15.37 -16.47 -31.61
CA GLN A 88 -14.19 -15.60 -31.61
C GLN A 88 -14.50 -14.26 -30.93
N GLN A 89 -15.64 -13.63 -31.25
CA GLN A 89 -16.03 -12.36 -30.65
C GLN A 89 -16.28 -12.52 -29.14
N ASN A 90 -17.08 -13.50 -28.74
CA ASN A 90 -17.37 -13.75 -27.32
C ASN A 90 -16.09 -14.09 -26.55
N GLY A 91 -15.25 -14.98 -27.08
CA GLY A 91 -13.99 -15.35 -26.43
C GLY A 91 -13.02 -14.18 -26.28
N TYR A 92 -13.00 -13.26 -27.24
CA TYR A 92 -12.23 -12.02 -27.14
C TYR A 92 -12.80 -11.08 -26.08
N GLU A 93 -14.12 -10.84 -26.07
CA GLU A 93 -14.78 -9.96 -25.10
C GLU A 93 -14.67 -10.49 -23.67
N ASP A 94 -14.97 -11.78 -23.45
CA ASP A 94 -14.89 -12.44 -22.15
C ASP A 94 -13.44 -12.47 -21.64
N GLY A 95 -12.50 -12.89 -22.50
CA GLY A 95 -11.08 -12.93 -22.15
C GLY A 95 -10.51 -11.54 -21.88
N TYR A 96 -10.91 -10.52 -22.65
CA TYR A 96 -10.53 -9.14 -22.39
C TYR A 96 -11.09 -8.65 -21.06
N LYS A 97 -12.38 -8.88 -20.79
CA LYS A 97 -13.04 -8.40 -19.57
C LYS A 97 -12.45 -9.06 -18.32
N GLU A 98 -12.34 -10.39 -18.31
CA GLU A 98 -11.81 -11.13 -17.16
C GLU A 98 -10.34 -10.76 -16.90
N SER A 99 -9.52 -10.72 -17.96
CA SER A 99 -8.12 -10.31 -17.85
C SER A 99 -8.00 -8.85 -17.38
N TYR A 100 -8.81 -7.95 -17.92
CA TYR A 100 -8.78 -6.54 -17.55
C TYR A 100 -9.17 -6.33 -16.08
N GLU A 101 -10.28 -6.92 -15.64
CA GLU A 101 -10.78 -6.77 -14.26
C GLU A 101 -9.81 -7.39 -13.24
N VAL A 102 -9.34 -8.63 -13.48
CA VAL A 102 -8.43 -9.32 -12.56
C VAL A 102 -7.07 -8.63 -12.51
N ASN A 103 -6.50 -8.24 -13.65
CA ASN A 103 -5.19 -7.60 -13.67
C ASN A 103 -5.21 -6.19 -13.10
N ILE A 104 -6.29 -5.43 -13.29
CA ILE A 104 -6.43 -4.10 -12.66
C ILE A 104 -6.52 -4.22 -11.15
N GLU A 105 -7.31 -5.17 -10.64
CA GLU A 105 -7.47 -5.30 -9.20
C GLU A 105 -6.16 -5.76 -8.56
N LYS A 106 -5.47 -6.73 -9.18
CA LYS A 106 -4.14 -7.15 -8.76
C LYS A 106 -3.13 -5.99 -8.78
N ALA A 107 -3.10 -5.21 -9.87
CA ALA A 107 -2.22 -4.06 -10.00
C ALA A 107 -2.51 -2.97 -8.95
N LYS A 108 -3.78 -2.75 -8.60
CA LYS A 108 -4.15 -1.81 -7.52
C LYS A 108 -3.66 -2.29 -6.16
N VAL A 109 -3.83 -3.59 -5.86
CA VAL A 109 -3.37 -4.18 -4.60
C VAL A 109 -1.84 -4.10 -4.50
N GLU A 110 -1.13 -4.49 -5.57
CA GLU A 110 0.34 -4.40 -5.62
C GLU A 110 0.81 -2.93 -5.50
N ALA A 111 0.16 -1.99 -6.18
CA ALA A 111 0.48 -0.58 -6.06
C ALA A 111 0.23 -0.02 -4.66
N ALA A 112 -0.85 -0.44 -4.00
CA ALA A 112 -1.14 -0.07 -2.61
C ALA A 112 -0.07 -0.62 -1.67
N GLN A 113 0.32 -1.89 -1.82
CA GLN A 113 1.39 -2.51 -1.05
C GLN A 113 2.72 -1.78 -1.21
N ILE A 114 3.12 -1.47 -2.44
CA ILE A 114 4.35 -0.71 -2.72
C ILE A 114 4.30 0.66 -2.05
N ASN A 115 3.16 1.36 -2.11
CA ASN A 115 3.00 2.66 -1.46
C ASN A 115 3.08 2.55 0.07
N ASP A 116 2.44 1.55 0.67
CA ASP A 116 2.47 1.31 2.11
C ASP A 116 3.89 0.98 2.59
N GLU A 117 4.62 0.13 1.87
CA GLU A 117 6.03 -0.20 2.14
C GLU A 117 6.92 1.04 2.01
N ALA A 118 6.73 1.85 0.97
CA ALA A 118 7.47 3.10 0.78
C ALA A 118 7.20 4.12 1.90
N MET A 119 5.93 4.26 2.32
CA MET A 119 5.56 5.13 3.43
C MET A 119 6.14 4.64 4.76
N TYR A 120 6.10 3.33 5.01
CA TYR A 120 6.72 2.72 6.19
C TYR A 120 8.22 3.00 6.22
N LEU A 121 8.93 2.75 5.11
CA LEU A 121 10.36 3.00 5.01
C LEU A 121 10.70 4.48 5.22
N LEU A 122 9.92 5.39 4.63
CA LEU A 122 10.13 6.83 4.78
C LEU A 122 9.94 7.28 6.23
N ASN A 123 8.89 6.80 6.90
CA ASN A 123 8.63 7.14 8.31
C ASN A 123 9.71 6.56 9.22
N SER A 124 10.11 5.31 9.02
CA SER A 124 11.19 4.67 9.78
C SER A 124 12.52 5.42 9.59
N ALA A 125 12.85 5.81 8.36
CA ALA A 125 14.05 6.60 8.08
C ALA A 125 14.02 7.96 8.79
N LYS A 126 12.85 8.60 8.85
CA LYS A 126 12.66 9.87 9.57
C LYS A 126 12.86 9.69 11.08
N GLU A 127 12.29 8.65 11.67
CA GLU A 127 12.46 8.35 13.11
C GLU A 127 13.93 8.13 13.46
N VAL A 128 14.64 7.31 12.69
CA VAL A 128 16.08 7.06 12.87
C VAL A 128 16.88 8.37 12.74
N TYR A 129 16.53 9.22 11.78
CA TYR A 129 17.19 10.52 11.61
C TYR A 129 16.94 11.47 12.80
N GLU A 130 15.73 11.52 13.33
CA GLU A 130 15.40 12.34 14.50
C GLU A 130 16.11 11.84 15.77
N GLU A 131 16.21 10.52 15.97
CA GLU A 131 17.01 9.93 17.05
C GLU A 131 18.50 10.26 16.90
N TYR A 132 19.02 10.15 15.67
CA TYR A 132 20.39 10.52 15.37
C TYR A 132 20.65 11.99 15.72
N LEU A 133 19.77 12.92 15.32
CA LEU A 133 19.92 14.34 15.66
C LEU A 133 19.91 14.58 17.18
N LYS A 134 18.98 13.97 17.92
CA LYS A 134 18.93 14.08 19.39
C LYS A 134 20.21 13.53 20.04
N SER A 135 20.73 12.41 19.54
CA SER A 135 21.98 11.83 20.05
C SER A 135 23.16 12.79 19.82
N LYS A 136 23.22 13.42 18.65
CA LYS A 136 24.28 14.38 18.32
C LYS A 136 24.19 15.67 19.09
N GLU A 137 22.99 16.18 19.34
CA GLU A 137 22.78 17.32 20.23
C GLU A 137 23.34 17.02 21.64
N LYS A 138 23.01 15.84 22.20
CA LYS A 138 23.54 15.41 23.50
C LYS A 138 25.07 15.31 23.50
N GLU A 139 25.67 14.69 22.47
CA GLU A 139 27.13 14.59 22.34
C GLU A 139 27.81 15.98 22.30
N ILE A 140 27.21 16.95 21.59
CA ILE A 140 27.75 18.32 21.49
C ILE A 140 27.67 19.02 22.85
N ILE A 141 26.55 18.87 23.57
CA ILE A 141 26.40 19.43 24.92
C ILE A 141 27.44 18.82 25.85
N GLU A 142 27.57 17.49 25.87
CA GLU A 142 28.57 16.81 26.72
C GLU A 142 30.01 17.26 26.40
N LEU A 143 30.34 17.42 25.11
CA LEU A 143 31.65 17.94 24.71
C LEU A 143 31.85 19.38 25.21
N SER A 144 30.85 20.23 25.08
CA SER A 144 30.89 21.62 25.52
C SER A 144 31.08 21.71 27.04
N VAL A 145 30.38 20.87 27.80
CA VAL A 145 30.52 20.76 29.26
C VAL A 145 31.94 20.32 29.63
N LYS A 146 32.50 19.30 28.96
CA LYS A 146 33.88 18.85 29.21
C LYS A 146 34.93 19.92 28.89
N MET A 147 34.71 20.68 27.81
CA MET A 147 35.59 21.81 27.48
C MET A 147 35.53 22.90 28.55
N ALA A 148 34.33 23.26 29.00
CA ALA A 148 34.15 24.22 30.09
C ALA A 148 34.82 23.74 31.38
N GLU A 149 34.65 22.47 31.74
CA GLU A 149 35.30 21.86 32.91
C GLU A 149 36.82 21.96 32.80
N SER A 150 37.40 21.58 31.66
CA SER A 150 38.85 21.64 31.43
C SER A 150 39.40 23.06 31.58
N ILE A 151 38.72 24.06 31.01
CA ILE A 151 39.13 25.46 31.09
C ILE A 151 39.00 25.99 32.52
N LEU A 152 37.89 25.68 33.20
CA LEU A 152 37.68 26.09 34.58
C LEU A 152 38.70 25.47 35.52
N ARG A 153 38.99 24.18 35.34
CA ARG A 153 40.02 23.46 36.09
C ARG A 153 41.37 24.16 35.97
N GLU A 154 41.81 24.42 34.74
CA GLU A 154 43.08 25.09 34.47
C GLU A 154 43.16 26.49 35.11
N LYS A 155 42.02 27.20 35.21
CA LYS A 155 41.97 28.56 35.74
C LYS A 155 41.83 28.61 37.27
N LEU A 156 41.01 27.74 37.85
CA LEU A 156 40.61 27.79 39.25
C LEU A 156 41.52 26.97 40.16
N GLU A 157 42.15 25.89 39.69
CA GLU A 157 43.10 25.11 40.50
C GLU A 157 44.44 25.83 40.73
N ARG A 158 44.70 26.93 40.00
CA ARG A 158 45.86 27.81 40.26
C ARG A 158 45.72 28.51 41.61
N ASP A 159 46.85 28.80 42.24
CA ASP A 159 46.96 29.50 43.52
C ASP A 159 46.02 30.73 43.63
N GLN A 160 46.02 31.62 42.64
CA GLN A 160 45.21 32.83 42.61
C GLN A 160 43.81 32.66 42.00
N GLY A 161 43.45 31.46 41.55
CA GLY A 161 42.26 31.18 40.75
C GLY A 161 40.95 31.57 41.43
N LEU A 162 40.91 31.50 42.77
CA LEU A 162 39.70 31.76 43.57
C LEU A 162 39.57 33.21 44.06
N ASN A 163 40.63 34.01 43.98
CA ASN A 163 40.68 35.36 44.58
C ASN A 163 39.51 36.24 44.15
N LYS A 164 39.19 36.25 42.85
CA LYS A 164 38.09 37.06 42.31
C LYS A 164 36.72 36.57 42.81
N LEU A 165 36.49 35.27 42.82
CA LEU A 165 35.22 34.68 43.27
C LEU A 165 34.97 34.96 44.75
N ILE A 166 36.01 34.85 45.58
CA ILE A 166 35.93 35.12 47.02
C ILE A 166 35.63 36.61 47.25
N PHE A 167 36.34 37.51 46.56
CA PHE A 167 36.11 38.95 46.66
C PHE A 167 34.67 39.32 46.33
N GLU A 168 34.14 38.84 45.19
CA GLU A 168 32.75 39.10 44.77
C GLU A 168 31.73 38.54 45.77
N ALA A 169 31.98 37.36 46.33
CA ALA A 169 31.08 36.76 47.32
C ALA A 169 31.03 37.54 48.64
N ILE A 170 32.17 38.05 49.10
CA ILE A 170 32.24 38.92 50.27
C ILE A 170 31.56 40.27 49.97
N GLU A 171 31.77 40.80 48.76
CA GLU A 171 31.13 42.05 48.31
C GLU A 171 29.60 41.97 48.31
N ILE A 172 29.04 40.86 47.86
CA ILE A 172 27.58 40.63 47.87
C ILE A 172 27.06 40.44 49.30
N SER A 173 27.91 40.02 50.24
CA SER A 173 27.50 39.60 51.58
C SER A 173 28.01 40.46 52.74
N LYS A 174 28.44 41.72 52.50
CA LYS A 174 29.09 42.69 53.44
C LYS A 174 28.45 42.93 54.83
N LYS A 175 27.31 42.33 55.15
CA LYS A 175 26.58 42.56 56.41
C LYS A 175 27.07 41.69 57.58
N SER A 176 27.97 40.74 57.34
CA SER A 176 28.47 39.83 58.39
C SER A 176 29.70 40.42 59.08
N LYS A 177 29.84 40.19 60.39
CA LYS A 177 30.98 40.69 61.18
C LYS A 177 32.22 39.81 61.08
N SER A 178 32.06 38.57 60.62
CA SER A 178 33.16 37.64 60.41
C SER A 178 32.90 36.69 59.23
N TYR A 179 33.99 36.33 58.55
CA TYR A 179 34.03 35.35 57.47
C TYR A 179 35.15 34.36 57.72
N ILE A 180 34.87 33.07 57.55
CA ILE A 180 35.86 32.00 57.59
C ILE A 180 35.92 31.38 56.20
N ILE A 181 37.03 31.57 55.51
CA ILE A 181 37.30 31.10 54.16
C ILE A 181 38.07 29.78 54.30
N LYS A 182 37.43 28.66 53.97
CA LYS A 182 37.99 27.31 53.96
C LYS A 182 38.31 26.91 52.53
N CYS A 183 39.56 26.56 52.26
CA CYS A 183 40.00 26.17 50.92
C CYS A 183 41.21 25.24 50.95
N HIS A 184 41.49 24.61 49.81
CA HIS A 184 42.66 23.75 49.64
C HIS A 184 43.97 24.53 49.87
N PRO A 185 45.03 23.92 50.45
CA PRO A 185 46.32 24.57 50.73
C PRO A 185 46.94 25.35 49.57
N VAL A 186 46.73 24.89 48.33
CA VAL A 186 47.23 25.55 47.11
C VAL A 186 46.78 27.02 46.97
N HIS A 187 45.65 27.41 47.57
CA HIS A 187 45.11 28.78 47.47
C HIS A 187 45.42 29.66 48.68
N ILE A 188 45.92 29.09 49.77
CA ILE A 188 45.96 29.75 51.09
C ILE A 188 46.81 31.01 51.09
N ASP A 189 48.04 30.93 50.57
CA ASP A 189 48.99 32.05 50.62
C ASP A 189 48.48 33.22 49.79
N SER A 190 48.04 32.96 48.56
CA SER A 190 47.45 33.93 47.66
C SER A 190 46.24 34.65 48.30
N ILE A 191 45.36 33.92 48.98
CA ILE A 191 44.19 34.52 49.64
C ILE A 191 44.63 35.37 50.82
N LYS A 192 45.51 34.87 51.69
CA LYS A 192 46.03 35.59 52.87
C LYS A 192 46.68 36.92 52.48
N GLU A 193 47.46 36.95 51.39
CA GLU A 193 48.06 38.19 50.87
C GLU A 193 47.02 39.24 50.45
N LYS A 194 45.83 38.81 50.03
CA LYS A 194 44.77 39.70 49.55
C LYS A 194 43.76 40.12 50.60
N VAL A 195 43.66 39.42 51.73
CA VAL A 195 42.66 39.69 52.79
C VAL A 195 42.62 41.16 53.20
N GLU A 196 43.77 41.74 53.56
CA GLU A 196 43.83 43.15 54.00
C GLU A 196 43.48 44.11 52.85
N THR A 197 43.90 43.80 51.63
CA THR A 197 43.55 44.59 50.44
C THR A 197 42.04 44.56 50.21
N TRP A 198 41.39 43.40 50.34
CA TRP A 198 39.93 43.26 50.22
C TRP A 198 39.18 44.00 51.32
N LYS A 199 39.65 43.94 52.58
CA LYS A 199 39.06 44.71 53.70
C LYS A 199 39.03 46.20 53.38
N HIS A 200 40.15 46.75 52.90
CA HIS A 200 40.25 48.16 52.51
C HIS A 200 39.35 48.51 51.31
N MET A 201 39.40 47.74 50.22
CA MET A 201 38.63 48.04 49.00
C MET A 201 37.11 47.97 49.23
N LEU A 202 36.65 47.04 50.08
CA LEU A 202 35.23 46.86 50.36
C LEU A 202 34.71 47.75 51.50
N ALA A 203 35.59 48.54 52.14
CA ALA A 203 35.32 49.26 53.39
C ALA A 203 34.67 48.34 54.45
N LEU A 204 35.21 47.13 54.56
CA LEU A 204 34.60 46.05 55.32
C LEU A 204 35.05 46.09 56.78
N ASN A 205 34.10 46.31 57.70
CA ASN A 205 34.34 46.24 59.13
C ASN A 205 34.05 44.82 59.66
N ALA A 206 34.75 43.83 59.12
CA ALA A 206 34.59 42.43 59.46
C ALA A 206 35.94 41.71 59.52
N GLU A 207 36.03 40.66 60.33
CA GLU A 207 37.21 39.79 60.36
C GLU A 207 37.16 38.72 59.28
N LEU A 208 38.29 38.49 58.61
CA LEU A 208 38.44 37.47 57.59
C LEU A 208 39.48 36.46 58.08
N PHE A 209 39.06 35.22 58.30
CA PHE A 209 39.92 34.12 58.67
C PHE A 209 40.08 33.19 57.47
N VAL A 210 41.31 32.76 57.19
CA VAL A 210 41.60 31.82 56.10
C VAL A 210 42.12 30.52 56.72
N ILE A 211 41.41 29.42 56.49
CA ILE A 211 41.69 28.10 57.07
C ILE A 211 41.93 27.10 55.95
N GLU A 212 42.95 26.28 56.13
CA GLU A 212 43.25 25.18 55.21
C GLU A 212 42.26 24.03 55.43
N ASP A 213 41.73 23.51 54.34
CA ASP A 213 40.81 22.38 54.36
C ASP A 213 41.17 21.40 53.25
N LEU A 214 41.84 20.30 53.64
CA LEU A 214 42.22 19.21 52.73
C LEU A 214 41.03 18.40 52.22
N THR A 215 39.84 18.57 52.81
CA THR A 215 38.62 17.91 52.30
C THR A 215 37.99 18.68 51.15
N THR A 216 38.41 19.93 50.93
CA THR A 216 37.99 20.74 49.79
C THR A 216 38.96 20.54 48.63
N GLU A 217 38.47 20.14 47.47
CA GLU A 217 39.30 19.99 46.27
C GLU A 217 39.86 21.34 45.76
N PRO A 218 41.02 21.36 45.09
CA PRO A 218 41.52 22.55 44.40
C PRO A 218 40.47 23.18 43.48
N GLY A 219 40.42 24.51 43.42
CA GLY A 219 39.42 25.24 42.64
C GLY A 219 38.04 25.34 43.29
N ASN A 220 37.91 24.92 44.55
CA ASN A 220 36.70 25.10 45.37
C ASN A 220 36.99 25.86 46.68
N VAL A 221 35.98 26.57 47.20
CA VAL A 221 36.05 27.33 48.45
C VAL A 221 34.71 27.34 49.17
N VAL A 222 34.77 27.26 50.50
CA VAL A 222 33.62 27.42 51.38
C VAL A 222 33.84 28.65 52.25
N ILE A 223 32.89 29.59 52.21
CA ILE A 223 32.90 30.80 53.04
C ILE A 223 31.80 30.67 54.09
N GLU A 224 32.18 30.47 55.35
CA GLU A 224 31.27 30.48 56.49
C GLU A 224 31.16 31.88 57.08
N LYS A 225 29.95 32.27 57.48
CA LYS A 225 29.61 33.56 58.08
C LYS A 225 28.52 33.37 59.11
N GLU A 226 28.28 34.37 59.95
CA GLU A 226 27.31 34.30 61.06
C GLU A 226 25.89 33.88 60.63
N ASN A 227 25.50 34.20 59.40
CA ASN A 227 24.16 33.92 58.85
C ASN A 227 24.14 32.79 57.81
N GLY A 228 25.17 31.94 57.75
CA GLY A 228 25.17 30.74 56.92
C GLY A 228 26.50 30.46 56.22
N LYS A 229 26.48 29.63 55.18
CA LYS A 229 27.65 29.28 54.37
C LYS A 229 27.42 29.59 52.90
N ILE A 230 28.48 29.92 52.17
CA ILE A 230 28.49 30.12 50.72
C ILE A 230 29.49 29.13 50.15
N GLN A 231 29.06 28.31 49.19
CA GLN A 231 29.93 27.37 48.48
C GLN A 231 30.15 27.90 47.06
N LEU A 232 31.41 27.99 46.64
CA LEU A 232 31.83 28.53 45.35
C LEU A 232 32.95 27.66 44.80
N GLY A 233 33.11 27.68 43.48
CA GLY A 233 34.20 26.99 42.83
C GLY A 233 33.74 26.24 41.60
N MET A 234 34.67 25.43 41.08
CA MET A 234 34.47 24.61 39.89
C MET A 234 33.23 23.72 40.01
N ASP A 235 33.07 23.02 41.14
CA ASP A 235 32.04 21.97 41.26
C ASP A 235 30.64 22.57 41.18
N ILE A 236 30.39 23.62 41.96
CA ILE A 236 29.10 24.33 41.99
C ILE A 236 28.82 24.98 40.62
N SER A 237 29.83 25.54 39.97
CA SER A 237 29.67 26.11 38.63
C SER A 237 29.34 25.05 37.58
N MET A 238 30.02 23.89 37.62
CA MET A 238 29.79 22.79 36.71
C MET A 238 28.44 22.11 36.94
N GLU A 239 28.01 21.96 38.19
CA GLU A 239 26.69 21.44 38.54
C GLU A 239 25.57 22.33 37.98
N LYS A 240 25.66 23.65 38.20
CA LYS A 240 24.69 24.61 37.66
C LYS A 240 24.68 24.63 36.13
N LEU A 241 25.84 24.50 35.50
CA LEU A 241 25.96 24.47 34.05
C LEU A 241 25.30 23.20 33.49
N LYS A 242 25.59 22.04 34.08
CA LYS A 242 24.96 20.76 33.74
C LYS A 242 23.44 20.82 33.88
N GLN A 243 22.96 21.34 35.01
CA GLN A 243 21.53 21.57 35.27
C GLN A 243 20.87 22.49 34.23
N ALA A 244 21.54 23.58 33.82
CA ALA A 244 21.01 24.51 32.83
C ALA A 244 20.87 23.88 31.44
N PHE A 245 21.74 22.92 31.10
CA PHE A 245 21.68 22.15 29.85
C PHE A 245 20.88 20.84 29.96
N GLY A 246 20.33 20.52 31.14
CA GLY A 246 19.54 19.30 31.36
C GLY A 246 20.35 18.00 31.28
N VAL A 247 21.64 18.07 31.57
CA VAL A 247 22.60 16.95 31.59
C VAL A 247 23.18 16.71 32.97
#